data_AF-A0A2D4PMA9-F1
#
_entry.id   AF-A0A2D4PMA9-F1
#
_cell.length_a   1.000
_cell.length_b   1.000
_cell.length_c   1.000
_cell.angle_alpha   90.00
_cell.angle_beta   90.00
_cell.angle_gamma   90.00
#
_symmetry.space_group_name_H-M   'P 1'
#
loop_
_entity.id
_entity.type
_entity.pdbx_description
1 polymer ?
#
loop_
_entity_poly.entity_id
_entity_poly.type
_entity_poly.pdbx_seq_one_letter_code
_entity_poly.pdbx_strand_id
1 'polypeptide(L)'
;YMGMSTLYSHPDFPVKGPKEINAELRNNISHTPLKLLTPQKVKRYIEALWKKKRCGQPVTFTDIFGMLIGETLVQNRMDITLSHMKEKINKAQSALPLFTCLHVKPDVSELMFADWVEFSPYEIGMAKYGTFMTPNLFGSKFFMGTVVKKYKENPLYFLMGIWGSAFAILFNRVLGVSNSQNKGPTMEEELENIRLRQIVSNDSDSDDESQGSKGSENPQSHEQTSQDSWVQRMFMALIGDSALFNTREGRAGKVHNFMLGLNLNTCYPLSPFIGINTQESVEDDDVDTAVTDPNEFDRILEPLDVKSKKIHVVDSGLTFNLPYPLILRPQRGV
;
A
#
# COMPACT_ATOMS: atom_id res chain seq x y z
N TYR A 1 -1.99 11.45 -0.79
CA TYR A 1 -2.88 10.64 -1.67
C TYR A 1 -4.36 10.71 -1.32
N MET A 2 -4.76 10.56 -0.06
CA MET A 2 -6.20 10.54 0.34
C MET A 2 -7.03 11.72 -0.18
N GLY A 3 -6.53 12.96 -0.06
CA GLY A 3 -7.23 14.15 -0.55
C GLY A 3 -7.46 14.15 -2.06
N MET A 4 -6.48 13.67 -2.84
CA MET A 4 -6.63 13.50 -4.30
C MET A 4 -7.69 12.45 -4.62
N SER A 5 -7.68 11.31 -3.92
CA SER A 5 -8.69 10.27 -4.10
C SER A 5 -10.11 10.80 -3.83
N THR A 6 -10.28 11.57 -2.76
CA THR A 6 -11.57 12.21 -2.45
C THR A 6 -12.00 13.21 -3.53
N LEU A 7 -11.06 14.03 -4.02
CA LEU A 7 -11.33 15.05 -5.02
C LEU A 7 -11.71 14.46 -6.38
N TYR A 8 -10.86 13.58 -6.93
CA TYR A 8 -11.06 12.98 -8.26
C TYR A 8 -12.17 11.92 -8.30
N SER A 9 -12.61 11.42 -7.14
CA SER A 9 -13.81 10.57 -7.05
C SER A 9 -15.11 11.37 -6.88
N HIS A 10 -15.04 12.68 -6.62
CA HIS A 10 -16.24 13.48 -6.38
C HIS A 10 -17.07 13.63 -7.66
N PRO A 11 -18.39 13.40 -7.63
CA PRO A 11 -19.25 13.44 -8.82
C PRO A 11 -19.20 14.79 -9.52
N ASP A 12 -19.23 15.89 -8.75
CA ASP A 12 -19.26 17.24 -9.32
C ASP A 12 -17.87 17.84 -9.62
N PHE A 13 -16.76 17.14 -9.34
CA PHE A 13 -15.44 17.61 -9.77
C PHE A 13 -15.33 17.45 -11.30
N PRO A 14 -14.74 18.39 -12.06
CA PRO A 14 -14.08 19.64 -11.64
C PRO A 14 -14.97 20.89 -11.61
N VAL A 15 -16.29 20.76 -11.76
CA VAL A 15 -17.24 21.89 -11.70
C VAL A 15 -17.26 22.50 -10.30
N LYS A 16 -17.32 21.65 -9.26
CA LYS A 16 -17.07 22.04 -7.87
C LYS A 16 -15.58 21.97 -7.58
N GLY A 17 -15.06 23.01 -6.93
CA GLY A 17 -13.66 23.11 -6.56
C GLY A 17 -13.35 22.42 -5.22
N PRO A 18 -12.09 22.50 -4.80
CA PRO A 18 -11.67 21.98 -3.51
C PRO A 18 -12.39 22.64 -2.32
N LYS A 19 -12.85 23.89 -2.44
CA LYS A 19 -13.48 24.60 -1.33
C LYS A 19 -14.78 23.92 -0.86
N GLU A 20 -15.65 23.58 -1.80
CA GLU A 20 -16.92 22.92 -1.54
C GLU A 20 -16.69 21.47 -1.09
N ILE A 21 -15.81 20.76 -1.79
CA ILE A 21 -15.51 19.34 -1.51
C ILE A 21 -14.83 19.20 -0.14
N ASN A 22 -13.96 20.14 0.25
CA ASN A 22 -13.36 20.17 1.57
C ASN A 22 -14.39 20.43 2.68
N ALA A 23 -15.52 21.09 2.38
CA ALA A 23 -16.59 21.26 3.38
C ALA A 23 -17.30 19.92 3.66
N GLU A 24 -17.61 19.14 2.62
CA GLU A 24 -18.11 17.76 2.77
C GLU A 24 -17.10 16.90 3.53
N LEU A 25 -15.82 16.98 3.14
CA LEU A 25 -14.75 16.22 3.79
C LEU A 25 -14.61 16.56 5.28
N ARG A 26 -14.67 17.84 5.65
CA ARG A 26 -14.65 18.28 7.05
C ARG A 26 -15.82 17.69 7.83
N ASN A 27 -17.01 17.65 7.24
CA ASN A 27 -18.17 17.05 7.88
C ASN A 27 -17.96 15.54 8.11
N ASN A 28 -17.42 14.83 7.11
CA ASN A 28 -17.17 13.39 7.23
C ASN A 28 -16.08 13.05 8.26
N ILE A 29 -15.02 13.86 8.37
CA ILE A 29 -13.89 13.65 9.32
C ILE A 29 -14.21 14.21 10.72
N SER A 30 -15.28 15.00 10.89
CA SER A 30 -15.68 15.55 12.19
C SER A 30 -15.99 14.47 13.24
N HIS A 31 -16.29 13.25 12.80
CA HIS A 31 -16.43 12.08 13.65
C HIS A 31 -15.16 11.23 13.61
N THR A 32 -14.74 10.71 14.77
CA THR A 32 -13.58 9.81 14.87
C THR A 32 -13.77 8.62 13.93
N PRO A 33 -12.84 8.34 12.99
CA PRO A 33 -12.95 7.20 12.07
C PRO A 33 -13.16 5.87 12.81
N LEU A 34 -12.58 5.73 14.01
CA LEU A 34 -12.72 4.56 14.86
C LEU A 34 -14.17 4.29 15.31
N LYS A 35 -15.03 5.31 15.37
CA LYS A 35 -16.47 5.12 15.66
C LYS A 35 -17.20 4.41 14.53
N LEU A 36 -16.61 4.33 13.33
CA LEU A 36 -17.14 3.54 12.22
C LEU A 36 -16.89 2.04 12.39
N LEU A 37 -16.03 1.61 13.34
CA LEU A 37 -15.76 0.19 13.59
C LEU A 37 -16.89 -0.54 14.35
N THR A 38 -18.15 -0.19 14.11
CA THR A 38 -19.29 -0.88 14.73
C THR A 38 -19.28 -2.40 14.43
N PRO A 39 -19.78 -3.27 15.33
CA PRO A 39 -19.79 -4.72 15.13
C PRO A 39 -20.39 -5.16 13.79
N GLN A 40 -21.46 -4.50 13.35
CA GLN A 40 -22.12 -4.77 12.09
C GLN A 40 -21.22 -4.46 10.89
N LYS A 41 -20.52 -3.33 10.91
CA LYS A 41 -19.59 -2.93 9.84
C LYS A 41 -18.36 -3.83 9.81
N VAL A 42 -17.80 -4.18 10.96
CA VAL A 42 -16.67 -5.12 11.07
C VAL A 42 -17.04 -6.48 10.50
N LYS A 43 -18.23 -7.00 10.81
CA LYS A 43 -18.73 -8.25 10.21
C LYS A 43 -18.81 -8.15 8.68
N ARG A 44 -19.33 -7.05 8.14
CA ARG A 44 -19.39 -6.82 6.68
C ARG A 44 -18.00 -6.75 6.05
N TYR A 45 -17.03 -6.11 6.72
CA TYR A 45 -15.63 -6.09 6.27
C TYR A 45 -15.09 -7.51 6.17
N ILE A 46 -15.21 -8.29 7.25
CA ILE A 46 -14.74 -9.67 7.30
C ILE A 46 -15.39 -10.52 6.20
N GLU A 47 -16.71 -10.43 6.00
CA GLU A 47 -17.41 -11.13 4.91
C GLU A 47 -16.88 -10.76 3.51
N ALA A 48 -16.60 -9.47 3.27
CA ALA A 48 -16.02 -8.99 2.02
C ALA A 48 -14.59 -9.53 1.81
N LEU A 49 -13.78 -9.59 2.87
CA LEU A 49 -12.45 -10.20 2.84
C LEU A 49 -12.51 -11.69 2.54
N TRP A 50 -13.40 -12.43 3.20
CA TRP A 50 -13.59 -13.86 2.93
C TRP A 50 -14.02 -14.11 1.49
N LYS A 51 -14.84 -13.24 0.91
CA LYS A 51 -15.17 -13.30 -0.51
C LYS A 51 -13.92 -13.10 -1.38
N LYS A 52 -13.10 -12.07 -1.11
CA LYS A 52 -11.83 -11.82 -1.81
C LYS A 52 -10.86 -13.00 -1.71
N LYS A 53 -10.68 -13.55 -0.50
CA LYS A 53 -9.83 -14.73 -0.21
C LYS A 53 -10.32 -15.98 -0.95
N ARG A 54 -11.63 -16.28 -0.91
CA ARG A 54 -12.23 -17.41 -1.65
C ARG A 54 -12.10 -17.28 -3.16
N CYS A 55 -12.10 -16.06 -3.71
CA CYS A 55 -11.80 -15.82 -5.13
C CYS A 55 -10.32 -16.07 -5.48
N GLY A 56 -9.45 -16.23 -4.48
CA GLY A 56 -8.02 -16.51 -4.63
C GLY A 56 -7.16 -15.26 -4.74
N GLN A 57 -7.66 -14.10 -4.28
CA GLN A 57 -6.84 -12.90 -4.09
C GLN A 57 -6.31 -12.85 -2.65
N PRO A 58 -5.06 -12.41 -2.42
CA PRO A 58 -4.54 -12.24 -1.08
C PRO A 58 -5.34 -11.16 -0.32
N VAL A 59 -5.42 -11.35 0.99
CA VAL A 59 -6.06 -10.42 1.92
C VAL A 59 -5.06 -10.08 3.01
N THR A 60 -4.95 -8.80 3.34
CA THR A 60 -4.10 -8.31 4.43
C THR A 60 -4.85 -7.27 5.27
N PHE A 61 -4.29 -6.85 6.40
CA PHE A 61 -4.91 -5.82 7.24
C PHE A 61 -5.10 -4.49 6.48
N THR A 62 -4.26 -4.23 5.48
CA THR A 62 -4.40 -3.08 4.56
C THR A 62 -5.78 -3.07 3.88
N ASP A 63 -6.39 -4.23 3.60
CA ASP A 63 -7.77 -4.27 3.06
C ASP A 63 -8.79 -3.69 4.04
N ILE A 64 -8.68 -4.04 5.33
CA ILE A 64 -9.57 -3.54 6.39
C ILE A 64 -9.37 -2.05 6.59
N PHE A 65 -8.10 -1.63 6.68
CA PHE A 65 -7.75 -0.23 6.79
C PHE A 65 -8.28 0.57 5.60
N GLY A 66 -8.14 0.05 4.37
CA GLY A 66 -8.72 0.64 3.18
C GLY A 66 -10.23 0.81 3.27
N MET A 67 -10.97 -0.21 3.71
CA MET A 67 -12.42 -0.10 3.91
C MET A 67 -12.80 0.97 4.94
N LEU A 68 -12.08 1.05 6.07
CA LEU A 68 -12.28 2.06 7.11
C LEU A 68 -12.07 3.49 6.58
N ILE A 69 -10.98 3.70 5.84
CA ILE A 69 -10.68 4.97 5.19
C ILE A 69 -11.72 5.31 4.13
N GLY A 70 -12.15 4.32 3.34
CA GLY A 70 -13.19 4.46 2.35
C GLY A 70 -14.51 4.94 2.96
N GLU A 71 -14.97 4.29 4.03
CA GLU A 71 -16.18 4.72 4.73
C GLU A 71 -16.03 6.10 5.39
N THR A 72 -14.81 6.51 5.74
CA THR A 72 -14.59 7.84 6.30
C THR A 72 -14.62 8.92 5.22
N LEU A 73 -13.96 8.70 4.07
CA LEU A 73 -13.69 9.76 3.10
C LEU A 73 -14.63 9.75 1.90
N VAL A 74 -15.15 8.58 1.53
CA VAL A 74 -15.91 8.33 0.29
C VAL A 74 -17.10 7.38 0.53
N GLN A 75 -17.74 7.45 1.70
CA GLN A 75 -18.86 6.56 2.11
C GLN A 75 -19.93 6.32 1.05
N ASN A 76 -20.33 7.37 0.32
CA ASN A 76 -21.42 7.30 -0.66
C ASN A 76 -20.97 6.78 -2.03
N ARG A 77 -19.70 6.38 -2.18
CA ARG A 77 -19.08 6.05 -3.48
C ARG A 77 -17.95 5.01 -3.33
N MET A 78 -18.19 4.01 -2.50
CA MET A 78 -17.24 2.92 -2.19
C MET A 78 -16.92 2.00 -3.38
N ASP A 79 -17.73 2.03 -4.43
CA ASP A 79 -17.59 1.24 -5.66
C ASP A 79 -16.73 1.91 -6.74
N ILE A 80 -16.37 3.19 -6.55
CA ILE A 80 -15.47 3.92 -7.45
C ILE A 80 -14.11 3.20 -7.51
N THR A 81 -13.54 3.18 -8.72
CA THR A 81 -12.21 2.62 -9.00
C THR A 81 -11.26 3.68 -9.54
N LEU A 82 -9.98 3.35 -9.68
CA LEU A 82 -8.99 4.26 -10.28
C LEU A 82 -9.34 4.59 -11.73
N SER A 83 -9.86 3.62 -12.49
CA SER A 83 -10.28 3.82 -13.88
C SER A 83 -11.42 4.85 -14.03
N HIS A 84 -12.32 4.98 -13.05
CA HIS A 84 -13.40 5.96 -13.10
C HIS A 84 -12.87 7.41 -13.10
N MET A 85 -11.69 7.66 -12.53
CA MET A 85 -11.08 8.99 -12.55
C MET A 85 -10.76 9.49 -13.97
N LYS A 86 -10.72 8.61 -14.98
CA LYS A 86 -10.60 9.01 -16.40
C LYS A 86 -11.67 10.01 -16.81
N GLU A 87 -12.89 9.88 -16.27
CA GLU A 87 -14.00 10.81 -16.56
C GLU A 87 -13.67 12.26 -16.17
N LYS A 88 -12.76 12.45 -15.21
CA LYS A 88 -12.33 13.76 -14.71
C LYS A 88 -11.21 14.40 -15.52
N ILE A 89 -10.59 13.66 -16.44
CA ILE A 89 -9.41 14.10 -17.19
C ILE A 89 -9.47 13.81 -18.70
N ASN A 90 -10.55 13.17 -19.18
CA ASN A 90 -10.72 12.76 -20.58
C ASN A 90 -10.69 13.89 -21.61
N LYS A 91 -10.93 15.14 -21.19
CA LYS A 91 -10.87 16.36 -22.02
C LYS A 91 -9.74 17.29 -21.57
N ALA A 92 -8.76 16.76 -20.81
CA ALA A 92 -7.70 17.54 -20.17
C ALA A 92 -8.23 18.70 -19.30
N GLN A 93 -9.43 18.55 -18.74
CA GLN A 93 -10.10 19.55 -17.90
C GLN A 93 -9.53 19.62 -16.48
N SER A 94 -8.62 18.71 -16.12
CA SER A 94 -7.95 18.64 -14.83
C SER A 94 -6.60 17.98 -15.00
N ALA A 95 -5.68 18.23 -14.06
CA ALA A 95 -4.36 17.60 -14.07
C ALA A 95 -4.48 16.07 -13.98
N LEU A 96 -3.48 15.36 -14.51
CA LEU A 96 -3.41 13.90 -14.39
C LEU A 96 -3.08 13.53 -12.93
N PRO A 97 -3.96 12.83 -12.19
CA PRO A 97 -3.62 12.41 -10.84
C PRO A 97 -2.64 11.24 -10.90
N LEU A 98 -1.51 11.39 -10.20
CA LEU A 98 -0.49 10.37 -10.03
C LEU A 98 -0.40 9.97 -8.56
N PHE A 99 -0.34 8.67 -8.32
CA PHE A 99 -0.16 8.09 -6.98
C PHE A 99 0.99 7.09 -7.02
N THR A 100 1.55 6.76 -5.86
CA THR A 100 2.63 5.77 -5.78
C THR A 100 2.48 4.87 -4.56
N CYS A 101 3.05 3.68 -4.68
CA CYS A 101 3.47 2.87 -3.54
C CYS A 101 4.86 2.30 -3.81
N LEU A 102 5.40 1.57 -2.85
CA LEU A 102 6.65 0.84 -2.99
C LEU A 102 6.36 -0.64 -3.09
N HIS A 103 7.01 -1.30 -4.02
CA HIS A 103 7.20 -2.74 -3.99
C HIS A 103 8.44 -3.09 -3.17
N VAL A 104 8.23 -3.89 -2.14
CA VAL A 104 9.28 -4.30 -1.21
C VAL A 104 9.72 -5.72 -1.51
N LYS A 105 11.04 -5.90 -1.72
CA LYS A 105 11.67 -7.20 -1.90
C LYS A 105 12.01 -7.84 -0.53
N PRO A 106 11.83 -9.16 -0.36
CA PRO A 106 12.16 -9.86 0.89
C PRO A 106 13.65 -9.78 1.27
N ASP A 107 14.53 -9.80 0.27
CA ASP A 107 15.97 -9.94 0.45
C ASP A 107 16.74 -8.62 0.48
N VAL A 108 16.05 -7.48 0.36
CA VAL A 108 16.67 -6.16 0.39
C VAL A 108 16.56 -5.61 1.81
N SER A 109 17.69 -5.21 2.39
CA SER A 109 17.72 -4.75 3.78
C SER A 109 17.23 -3.30 3.97
N GLU A 110 17.20 -2.50 2.89
CA GLU A 110 16.89 -1.07 2.95
C GLU A 110 15.76 -0.61 2.00
N LEU A 111 14.82 0.19 2.54
CA LEU A 111 13.64 0.72 1.84
C LEU A 111 14.00 1.71 0.72
N MET A 112 15.20 2.29 0.72
CA MET A 112 15.69 3.16 -0.35
C MET A 112 15.81 2.44 -1.69
N PHE A 113 15.99 1.11 -1.68
CA PHE A 113 16.11 0.30 -2.89
C PHE A 113 14.81 -0.40 -3.30
N ALA A 114 13.70 -0.07 -2.63
CA ALA A 114 12.38 -0.56 -3.03
C ALA A 114 11.99 -0.01 -4.42
N ASP A 115 11.28 -0.83 -5.20
CA ASP A 115 10.88 -0.43 -6.54
C ASP A 115 9.59 0.39 -6.49
N TRP A 116 9.59 1.55 -7.15
CA TRP A 116 8.44 2.44 -7.16
C TRP A 116 7.37 1.94 -8.13
N VAL A 117 6.14 1.85 -7.64
CA VAL A 117 4.96 1.51 -8.44
C VAL A 117 4.12 2.76 -8.63
N GLU A 118 4.00 3.19 -9.88
CA GLU A 118 3.19 4.32 -10.30
C GLU A 118 1.75 3.90 -10.55
N PHE A 119 0.81 4.78 -10.19
CA PHE A 119 -0.61 4.63 -10.46
C PHE A 119 -1.14 5.91 -11.11
N SER A 120 -1.81 5.74 -12.25
CA SER A 120 -2.62 6.77 -12.89
C SER A 120 -3.98 6.17 -13.27
N PRO A 121 -4.98 7.00 -13.63
CA PRO A 121 -6.23 6.48 -14.16
C PRO A 121 -6.04 5.63 -15.42
N TYR A 122 -4.93 5.78 -16.16
CA TYR A 122 -4.68 5.08 -17.42
C TYR A 122 -3.88 3.79 -17.26
N GLU A 123 -2.90 3.78 -16.36
CA GLU A 123 -1.96 2.66 -16.19
C GLU A 123 -1.42 2.57 -14.77
N ILE A 124 -1.02 1.37 -14.38
CA ILE A 124 -0.28 1.05 -13.15
C ILE A 124 0.94 0.24 -13.55
N GLY A 125 2.11 0.56 -12.99
CA GLY A 125 3.32 -0.17 -13.35
C GLY A 125 4.59 0.31 -12.66
N MET A 126 5.71 -0.29 -13.05
CA MET A 126 7.04 0.03 -12.57
C MET A 126 7.84 0.65 -13.72
N ALA A 127 8.07 1.95 -13.65
CA ALA A 127 8.80 2.68 -14.69
C ALA A 127 10.22 2.15 -14.88
N LYS A 128 10.88 1.70 -13.80
CA LYS A 128 12.20 1.07 -13.81
C LYS A 128 12.29 -0.11 -14.78
N TYR A 129 11.22 -0.88 -14.92
CA TYR A 129 11.16 -2.06 -15.80
C TYR A 129 10.35 -1.80 -17.08
N GLY A 130 9.90 -0.56 -17.31
CA GLY A 130 9.04 -0.22 -18.45
C GLY A 130 7.74 -1.05 -18.52
N THR A 131 7.31 -1.67 -17.41
CA THR A 131 6.20 -2.63 -17.41
C THR A 131 4.97 -2.00 -16.76
N PHE A 132 3.92 -1.87 -17.56
CA PHE A 132 2.67 -1.23 -17.19
C PHE A 132 1.47 -2.08 -17.62
N MET A 133 0.36 -1.89 -16.91
CA MET A 133 -0.93 -2.51 -17.22
C MET A 133 -2.06 -1.53 -16.95
N THR A 134 -3.25 -1.80 -17.50
CA THR A 134 -4.44 -1.01 -17.18
C THR A 134 -4.88 -1.22 -15.72
N PRO A 135 -5.45 -0.21 -15.03
CA PRO A 135 -5.77 -0.32 -13.61
C PRO A 135 -6.70 -1.48 -13.24
N ASN A 136 -7.62 -1.83 -14.14
CA ASN A 136 -8.53 -2.97 -13.98
C ASN A 136 -7.84 -4.34 -13.96
N LEU A 137 -6.55 -4.43 -14.30
CA LEU A 137 -5.77 -5.67 -14.22
C LEU A 137 -4.93 -5.75 -12.95
N PHE A 138 -4.72 -4.66 -12.22
CA PHE A 138 -3.93 -4.67 -10.98
C PHE A 138 -4.58 -5.58 -9.93
N GLY A 139 -3.83 -6.58 -9.47
CA GLY A 139 -4.30 -7.65 -8.57
C GLY A 139 -4.83 -8.90 -9.28
N SER A 140 -4.87 -8.93 -10.61
CA SER A 140 -5.09 -10.14 -11.43
C SER A 140 -3.87 -11.07 -11.44
N LYS A 141 -4.08 -12.35 -11.75
CA LYS A 141 -2.97 -13.29 -11.92
C LYS A 141 -2.40 -13.16 -13.32
N PHE A 142 -1.08 -13.06 -13.41
CA PHE A 142 -0.34 -13.02 -14.66
C PHE A 142 0.60 -14.22 -14.76
N PHE A 143 0.98 -14.57 -15.99
CA PHE A 143 2.10 -15.44 -16.29
C PHE A 143 2.68 -15.03 -17.64
N MET A 144 3.98 -14.76 -17.69
CA MET A 144 4.69 -14.33 -18.90
C MET A 144 4.00 -13.13 -19.60
N GLY A 145 3.58 -12.13 -18.82
CA GLY A 145 2.90 -10.94 -19.34
C GLY A 145 1.44 -11.14 -19.76
N THR A 146 0.90 -12.36 -19.66
CA THR A 146 -0.49 -12.67 -20.01
C THR A 146 -1.36 -12.81 -18.77
N VAL A 147 -2.58 -12.27 -18.78
CA VAL A 147 -3.55 -12.42 -17.69
C VAL A 147 -4.11 -13.84 -17.68
N VAL A 148 -3.74 -14.63 -16.67
CA VAL A 148 -4.23 -16.01 -16.48
C VAL A 148 -5.59 -16.02 -15.77
N LYS A 149 -5.78 -15.12 -14.81
CA LYS A 149 -7.05 -14.97 -14.09
C LYS A 149 -7.32 -13.50 -13.81
N LYS A 150 -8.31 -12.96 -14.52
CA LYS A 150 -8.79 -11.59 -14.35
C LYS A 150 -9.74 -11.52 -13.15
N TYR A 151 -9.52 -10.55 -12.27
CA TYR A 151 -10.45 -10.19 -11.20
C TYR A 151 -11.19 -8.90 -11.53
N LYS A 152 -12.21 -8.57 -10.72
CA LYS A 152 -12.80 -7.23 -10.74
C LYS A 152 -11.72 -6.23 -10.34
N GLU A 153 -11.72 -5.06 -10.97
CA GLU A 153 -10.85 -3.94 -10.56
C GLU A 153 -11.03 -3.67 -9.06
N ASN A 154 -9.91 -3.48 -8.37
CA ASN A 154 -9.95 -3.16 -6.97
C ASN A 154 -10.60 -1.79 -6.76
N PRO A 155 -11.47 -1.64 -5.75
CA PRO A 155 -12.07 -0.36 -5.43
C PRO A 155 -11.01 0.65 -4.98
N LEU A 156 -11.28 1.93 -5.17
CA LEU A 156 -10.34 3.00 -4.87
C LEU A 156 -9.88 2.99 -3.40
N TYR A 157 -10.78 2.63 -2.48
CA TYR A 157 -10.45 2.53 -1.06
C TYR A 157 -9.37 1.47 -0.76
N PHE A 158 -9.25 0.43 -1.58
CA PHE A 158 -8.18 -0.57 -1.44
C PHE A 158 -6.82 0.05 -1.79
N LEU A 159 -6.76 0.82 -2.88
CA LEU A 159 -5.55 1.53 -3.27
C LEU A 159 -5.19 2.62 -2.26
N MET A 160 -6.18 3.33 -1.72
CA MET A 160 -6.00 4.25 -0.61
C MET A 160 -5.39 3.54 0.61
N GLY A 161 -5.85 2.33 0.93
CA GLY A 161 -5.25 1.49 1.95
C GLY A 161 -3.76 1.22 1.71
N ILE A 162 -3.40 0.85 0.47
CA ILE A 162 -1.99 0.62 0.08
C ILE A 162 -1.16 1.90 0.19
N TRP A 163 -1.64 3.02 -0.37
CA TRP A 163 -0.96 4.31 -0.36
C TRP A 163 -0.85 4.95 1.03
N GLY A 164 -1.53 4.39 2.04
CA GLY A 164 -1.49 4.82 3.44
C GLY A 164 -1.16 3.66 4.39
N SER A 165 -0.53 2.59 3.91
CA SER A 165 -0.35 1.36 4.68
C SER A 165 0.58 1.51 5.88
N ALA A 166 1.33 2.61 5.99
CA ALA A 166 2.11 2.92 7.20
C ALA A 166 1.20 2.96 8.45
N PHE A 167 0.02 3.56 8.34
CA PHE A 167 -0.99 3.57 9.40
C PHE A 167 -1.58 2.18 9.69
N ALA A 168 -1.68 1.31 8.67
CA ALA A 168 -2.13 -0.06 8.82
C ALA A 168 -1.10 -0.92 9.57
N ILE A 169 0.19 -0.72 9.29
CA ILE A 169 1.30 -1.39 9.99
C ILE A 169 1.32 -0.97 11.46
N LEU A 170 1.17 0.34 11.72
CA LEU A 170 1.23 0.95 13.05
C LEU A 170 -0.15 1.06 13.73
N PHE A 171 -1.14 0.29 13.27
CA PHE A 171 -2.52 0.43 13.69
C PHE A 171 -2.74 0.21 15.20
N ASN A 172 -1.98 -0.69 15.84
CA ASN A 172 -2.04 -0.91 17.29
C ASN A 172 -1.74 0.37 18.09
N ARG A 173 -0.83 1.20 17.58
CA ARG A 173 -0.50 2.50 18.16
C ARG A 173 -1.60 3.52 17.87
N VAL A 174 -2.15 3.53 16.66
CA VAL A 174 -3.31 4.37 16.29
C VAL A 174 -4.51 4.09 17.20
N LEU A 175 -4.68 2.85 17.67
CA LEU A 175 -5.71 2.46 18.64
C LEU A 175 -5.34 2.74 20.11
N GLY A 176 -4.11 3.14 20.43
CA GLY A 176 -3.68 3.39 21.80
C GLY A 176 -3.55 2.12 22.67
N VAL A 177 -3.33 0.95 22.07
CA VAL A 177 -3.23 -0.34 22.79
C VAL A 177 -1.86 -0.52 23.47
N SER A 178 -0.92 0.41 23.28
CA SER A 178 0.34 0.43 24.04
C SER A 178 0.08 0.88 25.48
N ASN A 179 0.44 0.03 26.46
CA ASN A 179 0.25 0.24 27.89
C ASN A 179 0.46 1.70 28.32
N SER A 180 -0.55 2.22 29.01
CA SER A 180 -0.63 3.57 29.57
C SER A 180 0.42 3.76 30.67
N GLN A 181 1.67 4.02 30.28
CA GLN A 181 2.73 4.69 31.04
C GLN A 181 4.01 4.67 30.19
N ASN A 182 4.11 5.57 29.23
CA ASN A 182 5.37 6.19 28.75
C ASN A 182 5.06 7.08 27.54
N LYS A 183 5.76 8.21 27.42
CA LYS A 183 5.91 8.91 26.13
C LYS A 183 6.61 7.93 25.18
N GLY A 184 5.82 7.16 24.42
CA GLY A 184 6.35 6.31 23.36
C GLY A 184 6.97 7.15 22.25
N PRO A 185 7.89 6.58 21.45
CA PRO A 185 8.53 7.26 20.32
C PRO A 185 7.49 7.86 19.38
N THR A 186 7.80 8.94 18.65
CA THR A 186 6.87 9.51 17.64
C THR A 186 6.55 8.48 16.53
N MET A 187 5.53 8.74 15.70
CA MET A 187 5.21 7.79 14.60
C MET A 187 6.41 7.68 13.65
N GLU A 188 7.07 8.82 13.44
CA GLU A 188 8.28 9.03 12.67
C GLU A 188 9.45 8.21 13.25
N GLU A 189 9.69 8.28 14.56
CA GLU A 189 10.72 7.47 15.23
C GLU A 189 10.43 5.96 15.15
N GLU A 190 9.16 5.53 15.19
CA GLU A 190 8.83 4.12 14.97
C GLU A 190 9.05 3.71 13.51
N LEU A 191 8.71 4.58 12.56
CA LEU A 191 8.94 4.35 11.13
C LEU A 191 10.43 4.17 10.82
N GLU A 192 11.30 5.00 11.40
CA GLU A 192 12.76 4.89 11.29
C GLU A 192 13.29 3.55 11.83
N ASN A 193 12.62 2.97 12.83
CA ASN A 193 13.00 1.70 13.44
C ASN A 193 12.41 0.46 12.74
N ILE A 194 11.55 0.62 11.74
CA ILE A 194 10.98 -0.52 11.01
C ILE A 194 12.04 -1.10 10.05
N ARG A 195 12.50 -2.32 10.33
CA ARG A 195 13.36 -3.06 9.40
C ARG A 195 12.53 -3.81 8.34
N LEU A 196 13.02 -3.85 7.10
CA LEU A 196 12.35 -4.53 5.98
C LEU A 196 12.01 -6.01 6.24
N ARG A 197 12.93 -6.74 6.87
CA ARG A 197 12.72 -8.16 7.26
C ARG A 197 11.56 -8.37 8.23
N GLN A 198 11.07 -7.29 8.86
CA GLN A 198 9.88 -7.34 9.69
C GLN A 198 8.60 -7.15 8.86
N ILE A 199 8.67 -6.46 7.73
CA ILE A 199 7.54 -6.25 6.80
C ILE A 199 7.37 -7.46 5.87
N VAL A 200 8.46 -8.15 5.51
CA VAL A 200 8.44 -9.27 4.55
C VAL A 200 9.08 -10.52 5.17
N SER A 201 8.46 -11.68 5.01
CA SER A 201 9.03 -12.99 5.36
C SER A 201 9.25 -13.83 4.09
N ASN A 202 10.22 -14.77 4.13
CA ASN A 202 10.47 -15.68 3.02
C ASN A 202 9.31 -16.68 2.90
N ASP A 203 8.56 -16.61 1.79
CA ASP A 203 7.48 -17.53 1.44
C ASP A 203 8.05 -18.96 1.32
N SER A 204 8.06 -19.73 2.41
CA SER A 204 8.06 -21.19 2.36
C SER A 204 6.61 -21.63 2.46
N ASP A 205 5.98 -21.88 1.31
CA ASP A 205 4.61 -22.38 1.18
C ASP A 205 4.49 -23.72 1.95
N SER A 206 4.02 -23.67 3.20
CA SER A 206 3.36 -24.79 3.87
C SER A 206 1.96 -24.33 4.32
N ASP A 207 0.99 -24.50 3.43
CA ASP A 207 -0.42 -24.41 3.78
C ASP A 207 -0.78 -25.65 4.62
N ASP A 208 -0.49 -25.63 5.92
CA ASP A 208 -1.05 -26.61 6.87
C ASP A 208 -1.34 -25.94 8.22
N GLU A 209 -2.56 -25.40 8.36
CA GLU A 209 -3.04 -24.87 9.64
C GLU A 209 -3.59 -26.01 10.51
N SER A 210 -2.73 -26.60 11.34
CA SER A 210 -3.18 -27.40 12.48
C SER A 210 -3.61 -26.48 13.62
N GLN A 211 -4.89 -26.53 13.98
CA GLN A 211 -5.49 -25.77 15.09
C GLN A 211 -4.89 -26.19 16.44
N GLY A 212 -4.34 -25.22 17.18
CA GLY A 212 -3.90 -25.38 18.56
C GLY A 212 -4.45 -24.25 19.43
N SER A 213 -5.62 -24.48 20.03
CA SER A 213 -6.20 -23.62 21.07
C SER A 213 -5.33 -23.65 22.33
N LYS A 214 -4.83 -22.49 22.76
CA LYS A 214 -4.42 -22.25 24.15
C LYS A 214 -4.88 -20.87 24.59
N GLY A 215 -5.96 -20.85 25.37
CA GLY A 215 -6.40 -19.69 26.12
C GLY A 215 -5.46 -19.39 27.29
N SER A 216 -5.38 -18.11 27.65
CA SER A 216 -4.88 -17.68 28.95
C SER A 216 -5.67 -16.44 29.37
N GLU A 217 -6.45 -16.60 30.44
CA GLU A 217 -7.12 -15.52 31.15
C GLU A 217 -6.16 -14.92 32.19
N ASN A 218 -6.15 -13.59 32.35
CA ASN A 218 -6.31 -13.02 33.69
C ASN A 218 -6.73 -11.54 33.63
N PRO A 219 -7.52 -11.06 34.61
CA PRO A 219 -8.18 -9.75 34.60
C PRO A 219 -7.43 -8.70 35.44
N GLN A 220 -7.56 -7.41 35.10
CA GLN A 220 -8.05 -6.37 36.04
C GLN A 220 -8.13 -4.96 35.42
N SER A 221 -8.94 -4.16 36.09
CA SER A 221 -9.69 -2.95 35.72
C SER A 221 -8.91 -1.63 35.69
N HIS A 222 -9.36 -0.70 34.83
CA HIS A 222 -9.72 0.66 35.24
C HIS A 222 -10.68 1.32 34.22
N GLU A 223 -11.81 1.81 34.72
CA GLU A 223 -12.92 2.42 33.98
C GLU A 223 -12.72 3.92 33.78
N GLN A 224 -12.75 4.36 32.51
CA GLN A 224 -13.39 5.59 32.01
C GLN A 224 -13.13 5.72 30.48
N THR A 225 -13.66 4.80 29.65
CA THR A 225 -13.74 4.88 28.14
C THR A 225 -14.44 3.64 27.53
N SER A 226 -15.52 3.15 28.15
CA SER A 226 -15.98 1.75 28.01
C SER A 226 -16.38 1.30 26.59
N GLN A 227 -17.11 2.11 25.80
CA GLN A 227 -17.66 1.65 24.51
C GLN A 227 -16.64 1.63 23.36
N ASP A 228 -15.85 2.70 23.19
CA ASP A 228 -14.84 2.76 22.11
C ASP A 228 -13.74 1.70 22.35
N SER A 229 -13.35 1.48 23.61
CA SER A 229 -12.40 0.42 23.98
C SER A 229 -12.96 -0.99 23.75
N TRP A 230 -14.24 -1.22 24.04
CA TRP A 230 -14.88 -2.52 23.81
C TRP A 230 -14.97 -2.88 22.32
N VAL A 231 -15.35 -1.92 21.48
CA VAL A 231 -15.43 -2.11 20.02
C VAL A 231 -14.04 -2.38 19.44
N GLN A 232 -13.01 -1.66 19.91
CA GLN A 232 -11.62 -1.91 19.51
C GLN A 232 -11.13 -3.29 19.94
N ARG A 233 -11.44 -3.72 21.17
CA ARG A 233 -11.10 -5.07 21.68
C ARG A 233 -11.83 -6.15 20.91
N MET A 234 -13.11 -5.96 20.58
CA MET A 234 -13.88 -6.90 19.77
C MET A 234 -13.33 -6.97 18.33
N PHE A 235 -13.00 -5.84 17.72
CA PHE A 235 -12.35 -5.78 16.41
C PHE A 235 -11.00 -6.52 16.43
N MET A 236 -10.18 -6.27 17.47
CA MET A 236 -8.91 -6.95 17.67
C MET A 236 -9.06 -8.43 18.01
N ALA A 237 -10.12 -8.86 18.69
CA ALA A 237 -10.39 -10.28 18.91
C ALA A 237 -10.76 -10.98 17.59
N LEU A 238 -11.66 -10.38 16.81
CA LEU A 238 -12.08 -10.94 15.52
C LEU A 238 -10.95 -11.03 14.48
N ILE A 239 -9.96 -10.15 14.58
CA ILE A 239 -8.83 -10.08 13.64
C ILE A 239 -7.59 -10.80 14.21
N GLY A 240 -7.37 -10.67 15.51
CA GLY A 240 -6.23 -11.22 16.25
C GLY A 240 -6.29 -12.73 16.44
N ASP A 241 -7.48 -13.35 16.37
CA ASP A 241 -7.62 -14.82 16.32
C ASP A 241 -7.03 -15.42 15.04
N SER A 242 -6.81 -14.60 14.00
CA SER A 242 -6.09 -15.06 12.81
C SER A 242 -4.61 -14.67 12.91
N ALA A 243 -3.75 -15.69 12.99
CA ALA A 243 -2.29 -15.52 12.97
C ALA A 243 -1.82 -14.66 11.77
N LEU A 244 -2.61 -14.64 10.70
CA LEU A 244 -2.40 -13.88 9.47
C LEU A 244 -2.38 -12.35 9.60
N PHE A 245 -2.98 -11.72 10.62
CA PHE A 245 -3.02 -10.24 10.75
C PHE A 245 -2.14 -9.70 11.90
N ASN A 246 -1.59 -10.59 12.73
CA ASN A 246 -0.73 -10.22 13.84
C ASN A 246 0.72 -9.95 13.38
N THR A 247 1.14 -10.54 12.27
CA THR A 247 2.45 -10.26 11.69
C THR A 247 2.44 -8.93 10.92
N ARG A 248 3.56 -8.21 10.91
CA ARG A 248 3.73 -7.00 10.08
C ARG A 248 3.60 -7.32 8.59
N GLU A 249 3.98 -8.52 8.16
CA GLU A 249 3.69 -9.06 6.81
C GLU A 249 2.19 -9.13 6.54
N GLY A 250 1.43 -9.66 7.50
CA GLY A 250 -0.02 -9.68 7.51
C GLY A 250 -0.68 -8.31 7.41
N ARG A 251 0.08 -7.24 7.68
CA ARG A 251 -0.39 -5.86 7.64
C ARG A 251 -0.05 -5.13 6.36
N ALA A 252 1.10 -5.41 5.75
CA ALA A 252 1.49 -4.85 4.46
C ALA A 252 0.48 -5.21 3.36
N GLY A 253 0.36 -4.41 2.31
CA GLY A 253 -0.44 -4.78 1.16
C GLY A 253 0.21 -5.97 0.44
N LYS A 254 -0.59 -6.95 0.01
CA LYS A 254 -0.11 -8.07 -0.83
C LYS A 254 -0.99 -8.16 -2.08
N VAL A 255 -0.38 -8.28 -3.25
CA VAL A 255 -1.09 -8.46 -4.54
C VAL A 255 -0.41 -9.55 -5.36
N HIS A 256 -1.09 -10.10 -6.37
CA HIS A 256 -0.47 -11.05 -7.30
C HIS A 256 0.60 -10.35 -8.13
N ASN A 257 1.71 -11.06 -8.36
CA ASN A 257 2.84 -10.53 -9.11
C ASN A 257 2.49 -10.43 -10.61
N PHE A 258 2.37 -9.21 -11.13
CA PHE A 258 2.12 -9.00 -12.57
C PHE A 258 3.36 -9.27 -13.44
N MET A 259 4.53 -9.42 -12.82
CA MET A 259 5.80 -9.72 -13.47
C MET A 259 6.11 -11.22 -13.48
N LEU A 260 5.20 -12.07 -12.96
CA LEU A 260 5.41 -13.50 -12.82
C LEU A 260 5.76 -14.16 -14.17
N GLY A 261 6.90 -14.84 -14.22
CA GLY A 261 7.39 -15.57 -15.39
C GLY A 261 7.95 -14.69 -16.52
N LEU A 262 8.06 -13.38 -16.33
CA LEU A 262 8.73 -12.53 -17.33
C LEU A 262 10.23 -12.83 -17.38
N ASN A 263 10.81 -12.66 -18.57
CA ASN A 263 12.26 -12.63 -18.74
C ASN A 263 12.72 -11.17 -18.70
N LEU A 264 13.50 -10.81 -17.68
CA LEU A 264 14.03 -9.46 -17.52
C LEU A 264 15.44 -9.43 -18.12
N ASN A 265 15.58 -8.72 -19.24
CA ASN A 265 16.88 -8.43 -19.83
C ASN A 265 17.39 -7.10 -19.27
N THR A 266 18.64 -7.08 -18.80
CA THR A 266 19.34 -5.85 -18.46
C THR A 266 19.77 -5.14 -19.74
N CYS A 267 18.86 -4.37 -20.33
CA CYS A 267 19.26 -3.36 -21.30
C CYS A 267 19.73 -2.14 -20.50
N TYR A 268 21.00 -1.75 -20.65
CA TYR A 268 21.50 -0.40 -20.31
C TYR A 268 20.51 0.66 -20.81
N PRO A 269 20.43 1.87 -20.22
CA PRO A 269 19.26 2.75 -20.30
C PRO A 269 19.12 3.39 -21.68
N LEU A 270 18.78 2.59 -22.68
CA LEU A 270 18.10 3.00 -23.88
C LEU A 270 16.63 3.14 -23.50
N SER A 271 16.32 4.11 -22.65
CA SER A 271 15.07 4.81 -22.87
C SER A 271 15.23 5.42 -24.27
N PRO A 272 14.41 5.07 -25.27
CA PRO A 272 14.51 5.63 -26.62
C PRO A 272 14.28 7.16 -26.66
N PHE A 273 14.08 7.78 -25.51
CA PHE A 273 13.83 9.20 -25.30
C PHE A 273 14.91 9.92 -24.48
N ILE A 274 15.98 9.24 -24.07
CA ILE A 274 17.20 9.92 -23.57
C ILE A 274 18.04 10.24 -24.81
N GLY A 275 18.15 11.52 -25.14
CA GLY A 275 19.11 11.98 -26.15
C GLY A 275 20.49 11.51 -25.74
N ILE A 276 21.23 10.91 -26.68
CA ILE A 276 22.62 10.51 -26.48
C ILE A 276 23.45 11.78 -26.35
N ASN A 277 23.49 12.35 -25.15
CA ASN A 277 24.65 13.11 -24.73
C ASN A 277 25.55 12.08 -24.08
N THR A 278 26.58 11.67 -24.82
CA THR A 278 27.78 11.04 -24.27
C THR A 278 28.27 11.89 -23.10
N GLN A 279 27.90 11.52 -21.87
CA GLN A 279 28.73 11.87 -20.74
C GLN A 279 30.02 11.08 -20.92
N GLU A 280 31.08 11.83 -21.19
CA GLU A 280 32.46 11.37 -21.05
C GLU A 280 32.59 10.58 -19.76
N SER A 281 33.32 9.48 -19.85
CA SER A 281 33.79 8.68 -18.73
C SER A 281 34.20 9.58 -17.57
N VAL A 282 33.38 9.64 -16.53
CA VAL A 282 33.84 10.09 -15.22
C VAL A 282 34.76 8.98 -14.75
N GLU A 283 36.05 9.29 -14.72
CA GLU A 283 37.08 8.42 -14.17
C GLU A 283 36.69 8.05 -12.73
N ASP A 284 36.73 6.76 -12.42
CA ASP A 284 36.54 6.19 -11.08
C ASP A 284 37.65 6.71 -10.15
N ASP A 285 37.51 7.93 -9.65
CA ASP A 285 38.36 8.49 -8.60
C ASP A 285 37.49 9.30 -7.66
N ASP A 286 36.70 8.60 -6.83
CA ASP A 286 36.34 9.04 -5.47
C ASP A 286 35.76 7.82 -4.74
N VAL A 287 36.61 7.14 -3.97
CA VAL A 287 36.17 6.10 -3.03
C VAL A 287 35.38 6.80 -1.92
N ASP A 288 34.07 6.85 -2.09
CA ASP A 288 33.15 7.51 -1.17
C ASP A 288 33.21 6.82 0.21
N THR A 289 33.92 7.45 1.15
CA THR A 289 34.15 7.01 2.54
C THR A 289 32.87 6.98 3.41
N ALA A 290 31.68 7.01 2.81
CA ALA A 290 30.39 7.05 3.50
C ALA A 290 29.73 5.67 3.71
N VAL A 291 30.23 4.60 3.08
CA VAL A 291 29.63 3.26 3.20
C VAL A 291 30.01 2.62 4.53
N THR A 292 29.10 2.67 5.50
CA THR A 292 29.34 2.15 6.86
C THR A 292 29.11 0.65 7.00
N ASP A 293 28.38 0.02 6.07
CA ASP A 293 28.22 -1.43 5.97
C ASP A 293 28.56 -1.90 4.54
N PRO A 294 29.56 -2.78 4.34
CA PRO A 294 29.94 -3.28 3.01
C PRO A 294 28.81 -4.05 2.30
N ASN A 295 27.74 -4.46 3.00
CA ASN A 295 26.57 -5.12 2.41
C ASN A 295 25.35 -4.18 2.25
N GLU A 296 25.48 -2.88 2.53
CA GLU A 296 24.39 -1.88 2.43
C GLU A 296 23.78 -1.84 1.01
N PHE A 297 24.61 -2.11 0.01
CA PHE A 297 24.27 -2.08 -1.42
C PHE A 297 24.14 -3.47 -2.06
N ASP A 298 24.11 -4.54 -1.26
CA ASP A 298 23.93 -5.88 -1.80
C ASP A 298 22.56 -6.01 -2.48
N ARG A 299 22.56 -6.54 -3.72
CA ARG A 299 21.36 -6.86 -4.53
C ARG A 299 20.50 -5.67 -4.96
N ILE A 300 20.97 -4.43 -4.83
CA ILE A 300 20.21 -3.23 -5.27
C ILE A 300 19.97 -3.21 -6.79
N LEU A 301 20.92 -3.77 -7.55
CA LEU A 301 20.87 -3.90 -8.99
C LEU A 301 20.16 -5.20 -9.43
N GLU A 302 19.82 -6.10 -8.50
CA GLU A 302 19.10 -7.31 -8.87
C GLU A 302 17.72 -6.95 -9.42
N PRO A 303 17.34 -7.55 -10.56
CA PRO A 303 16.00 -7.38 -11.11
C PRO A 303 14.91 -7.76 -10.09
N LEU A 304 13.68 -7.37 -10.40
CA LEU A 304 12.53 -7.81 -9.62
C LEU A 304 12.47 -9.34 -9.57
N ASP A 305 12.05 -9.91 -8.46
CA ASP A 305 11.72 -11.33 -8.42
C ASP A 305 10.49 -11.63 -9.31
N VAL A 306 10.76 -12.31 -10.43
CA VAL A 306 9.76 -12.77 -11.39
C VAL A 306 9.26 -14.19 -11.10
N LYS A 307 9.74 -14.85 -10.04
CA LYS A 307 9.34 -16.21 -9.65
C LYS A 307 8.30 -16.20 -8.52
N SER A 308 8.36 -15.22 -7.63
CA SER A 308 7.36 -15.05 -6.58
C SER A 308 5.95 -14.82 -7.15
N LYS A 309 4.98 -15.59 -6.66
CA LYS A 309 3.57 -15.53 -7.09
C LYS A 309 2.89 -14.21 -6.68
N LYS A 310 3.39 -13.56 -5.64
CA LYS A 310 2.82 -12.37 -5.00
C LYS A 310 3.93 -11.35 -4.74
N ILE A 311 3.53 -10.09 -4.59
CA ILE A 311 4.42 -8.99 -4.26
C ILE A 311 3.86 -8.20 -3.07
N HIS A 312 4.76 -7.64 -2.26
CA HIS A 312 4.42 -6.77 -1.13
C HIS A 312 4.42 -5.32 -1.56
N VAL A 313 3.31 -4.63 -1.33
CA VAL A 313 3.13 -3.21 -1.68
C VAL A 313 2.81 -2.40 -0.44
N VAL A 314 3.56 -1.32 -0.22
CA VAL A 314 3.47 -0.48 0.98
C VAL A 314 3.56 1.01 0.66
N ASP A 315 3.18 1.82 1.64
CA ASP A 315 3.28 3.28 1.60
C ASP A 315 4.68 3.77 1.23
N SER A 316 4.77 4.71 0.28
CA SER A 316 6.02 5.33 -0.12
C SER A 316 6.64 6.24 0.94
N GLY A 317 5.81 6.73 1.87
CA GLY A 317 6.28 7.50 3.02
C GLY A 317 7.20 6.72 3.96
N LEU A 318 7.31 5.40 3.80
CA LEU A 318 8.29 4.57 4.50
C LEU A 318 9.73 4.82 4.04
N THR A 319 9.93 5.37 2.83
CA THR A 319 11.26 5.77 2.35
C THR A 319 11.44 7.29 2.49
N PHE A 320 10.63 8.07 1.79
CA PHE A 320 10.59 9.54 1.95
C PHE A 320 9.23 10.09 1.54
N ASN A 321 8.83 11.20 2.16
CA ASN A 321 7.47 11.73 2.07
C ASN A 321 7.20 12.63 0.84
N LEU A 322 7.99 12.49 -0.23
CA LEU A 322 7.88 13.28 -1.45
C LEU A 322 7.78 12.35 -2.68
N PRO A 323 6.79 12.50 -3.56
CA PRO A 323 6.59 11.58 -4.68
C PRO A 323 7.47 11.90 -5.91
N TYR A 324 8.72 12.30 -5.71
CA TYR A 324 9.64 12.68 -6.79
C TYR A 324 9.75 11.64 -7.91
N PRO A 325 9.84 10.32 -7.62
CA PRO A 325 9.98 9.31 -8.67
C PRO A 325 8.84 9.28 -9.69
N LEU A 326 7.66 9.80 -9.32
CA LEU A 326 6.57 9.99 -10.28
C LEU A 326 6.93 11.09 -11.28
N ILE A 327 7.29 12.29 -10.83
CA ILE A 327 7.52 13.41 -11.76
C ILE A 327 8.88 13.32 -12.49
N LEU A 328 9.88 12.66 -11.90
CA LEU A 328 11.20 12.47 -12.49
C LEU A 328 11.28 11.36 -13.54
N ARG A 329 10.14 10.73 -13.90
CA ARG A 329 10.07 9.81 -15.05
C ARG A 329 10.50 10.58 -16.31
N PRO A 330 11.61 10.23 -17.00
CA PRO A 330 12.18 11.06 -18.07
C PRO A 330 11.20 11.39 -19.20
N GLN A 331 10.29 10.46 -19.49
CA GLN A 331 9.27 10.63 -20.54
C GLN A 331 8.22 11.71 -20.22
N ARG A 332 8.21 12.27 -18.99
CA ARG A 332 7.30 13.35 -18.61
C ARG A 332 7.86 14.76 -18.87
N GLY A 333 9.18 14.92 -18.88
CA GLY A 333 9.85 16.22 -19.13
C GLY A 333 9.40 17.34 -18.18
N VAL A 334 9.23 17.04 -16.89
CA VAL A 334 8.82 17.99 -15.84
C VAL A 334 10.00 18.78 -15.29
#